data_AF-A0A3P5XD72-F1
#
_entry.id   AF-A0A3P5XD72-F1
#
_cell.length_a   1.000
_cell.length_b   1.000
_cell.length_c   1.000
_cell.angle_alpha   90.00
_cell.angle_beta   90.00
_cell.angle_gamma   90.00
#
_symmetry.space_group_name_H-M   'P 1'
#
loop_
_entity.id
_entity.type
_entity.pdbx_description
1 polymer ?
#
loop_
_entity_poly.entity_id
_entity_poly.type
_entity_poly.pdbx_seq_one_letter_code
_entity_poly.pdbx_strand_id
1 'polypeptide(L)' 'MKAVSITGVDLTKQVFQLHGATAGGKIVFRKKLSRKQFLVFMRRTLRA' A
#
# COMPACT_ATOMS: atom_id res chain seq x y z
N MET A 1 -2.51 -17.47 -0.93
CA MET A 1 -2.20 -16.04 -0.67
C MET A 1 -2.51 -15.25 -1.92
N LYS A 2 -3.18 -14.09 -1.85
CA LYS A 2 -3.39 -13.25 -3.05
C LYS A 2 -2.15 -12.40 -3.27
N ALA A 3 -1.45 -12.64 -4.38
CA ALA A 3 -0.32 -11.81 -4.80
C ALA A 3 -0.81 -10.38 -5.06
N VAL A 4 -0.13 -9.41 -4.44
CA VAL A 4 -0.35 -7.99 -4.72
C VAL A 4 0.52 -7.65 -5.91
N SER A 5 -0.12 -7.24 -7.01
CA SER A 5 0.57 -6.89 -8.26
C SER A 5 0.55 -5.38 -8.50
N ILE A 6 -0.42 -4.67 -7.91
CA ILE A 6 -0.61 -3.23 -8.06
C ILE A 6 -0.61 -2.61 -6.66
N THR A 7 0.16 -1.54 -6.49
CA THR A 7 0.15 -0.73 -5.26
C THR A 7 -0.16 0.71 -5.64
N GLY A 8 -1.28 1.24 -5.17
CA GLY A 8 -1.62 2.64 -5.34
C GLY A 8 -1.49 3.41 -4.02
N VAL A 9 -1.01 4.65 -4.15
CA VAL A 9 -0.72 5.56 -3.04
C VAL A 9 -1.45 6.86 -3.27
N ASP A 10 -2.45 7.15 -2.45
CA ASP A 10 -3.14 8.44 -2.48
C ASP A 10 -2.48 9.38 -1.46
N LEU A 11 -2.12 10.57 -1.93
CA LEU A 11 -1.51 11.62 -1.12
C LEU A 11 -2.60 12.54 -0.57
N THR A 12 -2.63 12.68 0.75
CA THR A 12 -3.48 13.65 1.45
C THR A 12 -2.61 14.49 2.39
N LYS A 13 -3.15 15.60 2.93
CA LYS A 13 -2.36 16.58 3.72
C LYS A 13 -1.49 15.97 4.83
N GLN A 14 -1.93 14.91 5.51
CA GLN A 14 -1.20 14.36 6.66
C GLN A 14 -1.07 12.83 6.65
N VAL A 15 -1.75 12.13 5.73
CA VAL A 15 -1.74 10.68 5.67
C VAL A 15 -1.59 10.16 4.24
N PHE A 16 -1.05 8.96 4.14
CA PHE A 16 -0.96 8.17 2.92
C PHE A 16 -2.07 7.12 2.96
N GLN A 17 -2.93 7.12 1.95
CA GLN A 17 -3.85 5.99 1.75
C GLN A 17 -3.18 5.01 0.80
N LEU A 18 -2.88 3.82 1.30
CA LEU A 18 -2.23 2.77 0.55
C LEU A 18 -3.23 1.67 0.24
N HIS A 19 -3.29 1.26 -1.03
CA HIS A 19 -4.10 0.12 -1.43
C HIS A 19 -3.29 -0.83 -2.30
N GLY A 20 -3.37 -2.12 -1.96
CA GLY A 20 -2.80 -3.20 -2.76
C GLY A 20 -3.91 -3.94 -3.49
N ALA A 21 -3.70 -4.26 -4.77
CA ALA A 21 -4.62 -5.03 -5.59
C ALA A 21 -3.90 -6.15 -6.34
N THR A 22 -4.65 -7.20 -6.69
CA THR A 22 -4.20 -8.25 -7.62
C THR A 22 -4.10 -7.69 -9.04
N ALA A 23 -3.44 -8.39 -9.96
CA ALA A 23 -3.42 -8.03 -11.39
C ALA A 23 -4.83 -7.76 -11.99
N GLY A 24 -5.86 -8.50 -11.55
CA GLY A 24 -7.25 -8.30 -11.98
C GLY A 24 -7.98 -7.15 -11.27
N GLY A 25 -7.29 -6.23 -10.60
CA GLY A 25 -7.87 -5.06 -9.94
C GLY A 25 -8.59 -5.32 -8.60
N LYS A 26 -8.69 -6.58 -8.16
CA LYS A 26 -9.29 -6.90 -6.85
C LYS A 26 -8.43 -6.39 -5.70
N ILE A 27 -9.03 -5.58 -4.82
CA ILE A 27 -8.37 -5.05 -3.63
C ILE A 27 -8.00 -6.20 -2.67
N VAL A 28 -6.74 -6.21 -2.23
CA VAL A 28 -6.17 -7.14 -1.24
C VAL A 28 -6.07 -6.46 0.12
N PHE A 29 -5.67 -5.19 0.17
CA PHE A 29 -5.64 -4.43 1.41
C PHE A 29 -5.85 -2.92 1.18
N ARG A 30 -6.27 -2.23 2.24
CA ARG A 30 -6.30 -0.76 2.34
C ARG A 30 -5.72 -0.34 3.69
N LYS A 31 -4.85 0.66 3.72
CA LYS A 31 -4.24 1.18 4.95
C LYS A 31 -4.10 2.69 4.89
N LYS A 32 -4.48 3.36 5.98
CA LYS A 32 -4.16 4.76 6.25
C LYS A 32 -2.88 4.81 7.08
N LEU A 33 -1.82 5.40 6.56
CA LEU A 33 -0.51 5.44 7.20
C LEU A 33 -0.07 6.90 7.41
N SER A 34 0.55 7.18 8.55
CA SER A 34 1.36 8.39 8.70
C SER A 34 2.62 8.30 7.82
N ARG A 35 3.30 9.43 7.61
CA ARG A 35 4.56 9.45 6.82
C ARG A 35 5.60 8.47 7.33
N LYS A 36 5.78 8.36 8.66
CA LYS A 36 6.72 7.41 9.27
C LYS A 36 6.29 5.95 9.03
N GLN A 37 5.00 5.65 9.19
CA GLN A 37 4.46 4.31 8.96
C GLN A 37 4.54 3.90 7.49
N PHE A 38 4.34 4.83 6.55
CA PHE A 38 4.47 4.59 5.13
C PHE A 38 5.88 4.12 4.74
N LEU A 39 6.92 4.80 5.23
CA LEU A 39 8.31 4.41 4.96
C LEU A 39 8.66 3.02 5.52
N VAL A 40 8.19 2.71 6.73
CA VAL A 40 8.38 1.38 7.34
C VAL A 40 7.63 0.31 6.54
N PHE A 41 6.39 0.60 6.14
CA PHE A 41 5.56 -0.31 5.37
C PHE A 41 6.19 -0.62 4.01
N MET A 42 6.53 0.40 3.23
CA MET A 42 7.10 0.23 1.89
C MET A 42 8.43 -0.53 1.93
N ARG A 43 9.27 -0.32 2.95
CA ARG A 43 10.53 -1.06 3.11
C ARG A 43 10.32 -2.55 3.36
N ARG A 44 9.25 -2.91 4.07
CA ARG A 44 8.88 -4.32 4.31
C ARG A 44 8.24 -4.96 3.09
N THR A 45 7.47 -4.18 2.33
CA THR A 45 6.72 -4.68 1.17
C THR A 45 7.57 -4.75 -0.11
N LEU A 46 8.53 -3.84 -0.34
CA LEU A 46 9.41 -3.81 -1.53
C LEU A 46 10.63 -4.74 -1.45
N ARG A 47 10.78 -5.48 -0.34
CA ARG A 47 11.87 -6.46 -0.15
C ARG A 47 11.40 -7.90 -0.30
N ALA A 48 10.15 -8.12 -0.72
CA ALA A 48 9.59 -9.43 -1.01
C ALA A 48 9.67 -9.73 -2.51
#